data_AF-A0A554WXE6-F1
#
_entry.id   AF-A0A554WXE6-F1
#
_cell.length_a   1.000
_cell.length_b   1.000
_cell.length_c   1.000
_cell.angle_alpha   90.00
_cell.angle_beta   90.00
_cell.angle_gamma   90.00
#
_symmetry.space_group_name_H-M   'P 1'
#
loop_
_entity.id
_entity.type
_entity.pdbx_description
1 polymer ?
#
loop_
_entity_poly.entity_id
_entity_poly.type
_entity_poly.pdbx_seq_one_letter_code
_entity_poly.pdbx_strand_id
1 'polypeptide(L)'
;MRTLQRAIGQRLSLLAIWLLCQLAAAVASAWMLLAIIASSSGRRAWTLAVSYDQLANAAFGGHEDETISSRAGKAAREGKRWACVLCRLLDRFDPNHCEKSIELDRGKAMR
;
A
#
# COMPACT_ATOMS: atom_id res chain seq x y z
N MET A 1 10.24 -22.62 31.03
CA MET A 1 8.84 -22.91 30.64
C MET A 1 8.01 -21.68 30.33
N ARG A 2 7.86 -20.69 31.25
CA ARG A 2 6.99 -19.51 31.02
C ARG A 2 7.37 -18.62 29.82
N THR A 3 8.66 -18.47 29.51
CA THR A 3 9.16 -17.70 28.35
C THR A 3 8.83 -18.37 27.01
N LEU A 4 9.05 -19.68 26.93
CA LEU A 4 8.71 -20.49 25.76
C LEU A 4 7.20 -20.48 25.48
N GLN A 5 6.37 -20.63 26.52
CA GLN A 5 4.92 -20.61 26.40
C GLN A 5 4.40 -19.23 25.93
N ARG A 6 4.99 -18.12 26.40
CA ARG A 6 4.70 -16.77 25.89
C ARG A 6 5.10 -16.59 24.42
N ALA A 7 6.28 -17.07 24.04
CA ALA A 7 6.75 -16.98 22.64
C ALA A 7 5.88 -17.81 21.68
N ILE A 8 5.45 -19.01 22.09
CA ILE A 8 4.51 -19.83 21.32
C ILE A 8 3.16 -19.12 21.19
N GLY A 9 2.62 -18.59 22.29
CA GLY A 9 1.37 -17.82 22.26
C GLY A 9 1.44 -16.62 21.31
N GLN A 10 2.52 -15.83 21.37
CA GLN A 10 2.74 -14.69 20.47
C GLN A 10 2.78 -15.13 18.99
N ARG A 11 3.52 -16.20 18.67
CA ARG A 11 3.58 -16.73 17.30
C ARG A 11 2.22 -17.20 16.81
N LEU A 12 1.44 -17.89 17.65
CA LEU A 12 0.08 -18.31 17.30
C LEU A 12 -0.84 -17.10 17.06
N SER A 13 -0.75 -16.05 17.87
CA SER A 13 -1.50 -14.81 17.64
C SER A 13 -1.10 -14.14 16.31
N LEU A 14 0.18 -14.08 15.99
CA LEU A 14 0.65 -13.51 14.72
C LEU A 14 0.19 -14.35 13.52
N LEU A 15 0.20 -15.69 13.64
CA LEU A 15 -0.33 -16.58 12.61
C LEU A 15 -1.83 -16.40 12.41
N ALA A 16 -2.59 -16.22 13.49
CA ALA A 16 -4.01 -15.95 13.42
C ALA A 16 -4.30 -14.60 12.75
N ILE A 17 -3.57 -13.54 13.10
CA ILE A 17 -3.67 -12.22 12.46
C ILE A 17 -3.33 -12.32 10.97
N TRP A 18 -2.24 -13.01 10.63
CA TRP A 18 -1.84 -13.23 9.25
C TRP A 18 -2.95 -13.94 8.45
N LEU A 19 -3.53 -15.02 8.97
CA LEU A 19 -4.65 -15.71 8.32
C LEU A 19 -5.84 -14.77 8.10
N LEU A 20 -6.19 -13.94 9.09
CA LEU A 20 -7.26 -12.94 8.94
C LEU A 20 -6.94 -11.91 7.85
N CYS A 21 -5.68 -11.45 7.75
CA CYS A 21 -5.24 -10.57 6.66
C CYS A 21 -5.38 -11.25 5.30
N GLN A 22 -5.02 -12.53 5.17
CA GLN A 22 -5.17 -13.27 3.91
C GLN A 22 -6.65 -13.40 3.51
N LEU A 23 -7.53 -13.70 4.46
CA LEU A 23 -8.97 -13.74 4.22
C LEU A 23 -9.52 -12.38 3.79
N ALA A 24 -9.12 -11.30 4.48
CA ALA A 24 -9.51 -9.94 4.12
C ALA A 24 -9.05 -9.56 2.69
N ALA A 25 -7.82 -9.91 2.32
CA ALA A 25 -7.28 -9.67 0.98
C ALA A 25 -8.06 -10.46 -0.10
N ALA A 26 -8.42 -11.72 0.17
CA ALA A 26 -9.24 -12.52 -0.75
C ALA A 26 -10.62 -11.90 -0.97
N VAL A 27 -11.29 -11.46 0.11
CA VAL A 27 -12.58 -10.77 0.04
C VAL A 27 -12.46 -9.45 -0.72
N ALA A 28 -11.45 -8.63 -0.40
CA ALA A 28 -11.21 -7.35 -1.07
C ALA A 28 -10.95 -7.54 -2.58
N SER A 29 -10.19 -8.57 -2.95
CA SER A 29 -9.91 -8.91 -4.36
C SER A 29 -11.18 -9.33 -5.11
N ALA A 30 -11.99 -10.21 -4.51
CA ALA A 30 -13.27 -10.61 -5.10
C ALA A 30 -14.22 -9.41 -5.25
N TRP A 31 -14.27 -8.54 -4.25
CA TRP A 31 -15.11 -7.34 -4.28
C TRP A 31 -14.62 -6.32 -5.31
N MET A 32 -13.31 -6.19 -5.48
CA MET A 32 -12.72 -5.35 -6.54
C MET A 32 -13.13 -5.86 -7.92
N LEU A 33 -13.03 -7.17 -8.17
CA LEU A 33 -13.45 -7.77 -9.44
C LEU A 33 -14.94 -7.54 -9.71
N LEU A 34 -15.80 -7.76 -8.71
CA LEU A 34 -17.23 -7.47 -8.83
C LEU A 34 -17.49 -5.98 -9.11
N ALA A 35 -16.76 -5.07 -8.46
CA ALA A 35 -16.89 -3.64 -8.67
C ALA A 35 -16.45 -3.22 -10.09
N ILE A 36 -15.44 -3.87 -10.67
CA ILE A 36 -15.01 -3.63 -12.05
C ILE A 36 -16.11 -4.03 -13.04
N ILE A 37 -16.76 -5.17 -12.82
CA ILE A 37 -17.73 -5.73 -13.77
C ILE A 37 -19.11 -5.09 -13.62
N ALA A 38 -19.57 -4.86 -12.39
CA ALA A 38 -20.95 -4.50 -12.10
C ALA A 38 -21.18 -3.00 -11.84
N SER A 39 -20.13 -2.19 -11.60
CA SER A 39 -20.27 -0.76 -11.33
C SER A 39 -19.92 0.10 -12.54
N SER A 40 -20.86 0.92 -12.99
CA SER A 40 -20.63 1.92 -14.04
C SER A 40 -19.65 3.03 -13.63
N SER A 41 -19.48 3.28 -12.33
CA SER A 41 -18.67 4.39 -11.83
C SER A 41 -17.19 4.07 -11.67
N GLY A 42 -16.81 2.78 -11.56
CA GLY A 42 -15.44 2.34 -11.26
C GLY A 42 -14.86 2.80 -9.91
N ARG A 43 -15.52 3.70 -9.17
CA ARG A 43 -15.00 4.35 -7.95
C ARG A 43 -14.50 3.36 -6.91
N ARG A 44 -15.26 2.29 -6.66
CA ARG A 44 -14.91 1.32 -5.63
C ARG A 44 -13.71 0.47 -6.03
N ALA A 45 -13.61 0.08 -7.30
CA ALA A 45 -12.44 -0.61 -7.82
C ALA A 45 -11.19 0.27 -7.67
N TRP A 46 -11.32 1.57 -7.97
CA TRP A 46 -10.24 2.54 -7.79
C TRP A 46 -9.82 2.70 -6.32
N THR A 47 -10.78 2.84 -5.39
CA THR A 47 -10.48 2.90 -3.95
C THR A 47 -9.70 1.67 -3.49
N LEU A 48 -10.11 0.48 -3.91
CA LEU A 48 -9.41 -0.76 -3.55
C LEU A 48 -8.01 -0.82 -4.16
N ALA A 49 -7.83 -0.36 -5.40
CA ALA A 49 -6.50 -0.27 -6.03
C ALA A 49 -5.55 0.64 -5.23
N VAL A 50 -6.03 1.81 -4.79
CA VAL A 50 -5.24 2.72 -3.94
C VAL A 50 -4.90 2.07 -2.60
N SER A 51 -5.85 1.38 -1.96
CA SER A 51 -5.57 0.66 -0.70
C SER A 51 -4.54 -0.46 -0.86
N TYR A 52 -4.54 -1.17 -2.00
CA TYR A 52 -3.51 -2.16 -2.30
C TYR A 52 -2.13 -1.54 -2.52
N ASP A 53 -2.07 -0.36 -3.15
CA ASP A 53 -0.82 0.39 -3.31
C ASP A 53 -0.25 0.84 -1.94
N GLN A 54 -1.10 1.35 -1.05
CA GLN A 54 -0.73 1.69 0.34
C GLN A 54 -0.23 0.47 1.12
N LEU A 55 -0.92 -0.68 1.01
CA LEU A 55 -0.49 -1.95 1.60
C LEU A 55 0.89 -2.36 1.09
N ALA A 56 1.12 -2.27 -0.23
CA ALA A 56 2.40 -2.58 -0.83
C ALA A 56 3.49 -1.60 -0.35
N ASN A 57 3.20 -0.30 -0.27
CA ASN A 57 4.12 0.68 0.28
C ASN A 57 4.54 0.33 1.70
N ALA A 58 3.58 0.02 2.58
CA ALA A 58 3.83 -0.40 3.96
C ALA A 58 4.70 -1.66 4.03
N ALA A 59 4.41 -2.65 3.17
CA ALA A 59 5.20 -3.88 3.09
C ALA A 59 6.67 -3.63 2.69
N PHE A 60 6.95 -2.59 1.90
CA PHE A 60 8.30 -2.14 1.52
C PHE A 60 8.85 -1.03 2.43
N GLY A 61 8.36 -0.94 3.67
CA GLY A 61 8.87 -0.03 4.69
C GLY A 61 8.50 1.44 4.48
N GLY A 62 7.45 1.71 3.71
CA GLY A 62 6.79 3.01 3.64
C GLY A 62 5.74 3.17 4.74
N HIS A 63 5.12 4.34 4.82
CA HIS A 63 4.05 4.63 5.77
C HIS A 63 2.73 4.03 5.29
N GLU A 64 1.90 3.52 6.20
CA GLU A 64 0.66 2.77 5.90
C GLU A 64 -0.39 3.58 5.14
N ASP A 65 -0.48 4.88 5.40
CA ASP A 65 -1.39 5.78 4.68
C ASP A 65 -0.78 6.40 3.41
N GLU A 66 0.45 6.08 3.02
CA GLU A 66 1.13 6.69 1.87
C GLU A 66 1.18 5.75 0.66
N THR A 67 0.95 6.29 -0.54
CA THR A 67 1.10 5.56 -1.81
C THR A 67 2.57 5.43 -2.23
N ILE A 68 2.89 4.40 -3.03
CA ILE A 68 4.25 4.21 -3.56
C ILE A 68 4.65 5.40 -4.43
N SER A 69 3.74 5.93 -5.24
CA SER A 69 3.99 7.07 -6.11
C SER A 69 4.26 8.37 -5.34
N SER A 70 3.56 8.61 -4.21
CA SER A 70 3.83 9.74 -3.30
C SER A 70 5.23 9.65 -2.70
N ARG A 71 5.57 8.47 -2.14
CA ARG A 71 6.90 8.19 -1.59
C ARG A 71 8.00 8.35 -2.64
N ALA A 72 7.75 7.86 -3.86
CA ALA A 72 8.67 8.00 -4.97
C ALA A 72 8.84 9.46 -5.40
N GLY A 73 7.77 10.26 -5.45
CA GLY A 73 7.87 11.70 -5.74
C GLY A 73 8.78 12.43 -4.74
N LYS A 74 8.59 12.19 -3.44
CA LYS A 74 9.46 12.75 -2.38
C LYS A 74 10.92 12.30 -2.53
N ALA A 75 11.14 11.00 -2.76
CA ALA A 75 12.48 10.43 -2.96
C ALA A 75 13.16 10.92 -4.25
N ALA A 76 12.40 11.18 -5.31
CA ALA A 76 12.91 11.73 -6.56
C ALA A 76 13.37 13.19 -6.38
N ARG A 77 12.66 13.99 -5.58
CA ARG A 77 13.11 15.34 -5.18
C ARG A 77 14.43 15.32 -4.40
N GLU A 78 14.71 14.24 -3.67
CA GLU A 78 15.99 13.99 -3.02
C GLU A 78 17.07 13.39 -3.96
N GLY A 79 16.75 13.17 -5.24
CA GLY A 79 17.68 12.60 -6.22
C GLY A 79 17.89 11.09 -6.13
N LYS A 80 17.01 10.34 -5.44
CA LYS A 80 17.13 8.88 -5.32
C LYS A 80 16.85 8.19 -6.66
N ARG A 81 17.84 7.46 -7.18
CA ARG A 81 17.80 6.85 -8.53
C ARG A 81 16.59 5.92 -8.75
N TRP A 82 16.27 5.06 -7.79
CA TRP A 82 15.14 4.13 -7.89
C TRP A 82 13.82 4.89 -8.10
N ALA A 83 13.66 6.02 -7.40
CA ALA A 83 12.47 6.84 -7.45
C ALA A 83 12.37 7.59 -8.78
N CYS A 84 13.47 8.13 -9.30
CA CYS A 84 13.49 8.76 -10.61
C CYS A 84 13.13 7.78 -11.74
N VAL A 85 13.61 6.53 -11.66
CA VAL A 85 13.27 5.47 -12.63
C VAL A 85 11.78 5.13 -12.56
N LEU A 86 11.25 4.94 -11.34
CA LEU A 86 9.83 4.66 -11.15
C LEU A 86 8.96 5.81 -11.63
N CYS A 87 9.29 7.05 -11.29
CA CYS A 87 8.53 8.22 -11.72
C CYS A 87 8.54 8.41 -13.23
N ARG A 88 9.68 8.19 -13.90
CA ARG A 88 9.74 8.21 -15.37
C ARG A 88 8.87 7.13 -16.01
N LEU A 89 8.77 5.96 -15.39
CA LEU A 89 7.88 4.90 -15.86
C LEU A 89 6.40 5.30 -15.71
N LEU A 90 6.03 5.85 -14.56
CA LEU A 90 4.66 6.29 -14.27
C LEU A 90 4.24 7.51 -15.10
N ASP A 91 5.17 8.41 -15.40
CA ASP A 91 4.96 9.57 -16.28
C ASP A 91 4.54 9.18 -17.71
N ARG A 92 4.84 7.94 -18.13
CA ARG A 92 4.38 7.41 -19.42
C ARG A 92 2.87 7.13 -19.46
N PHE A 93 2.26 6.89 -18.29
CA PHE A 93 0.83 6.61 -18.16
C PHE A 93 0.04 7.87 -17.77
N ASP A 94 0.61 8.71 -16.91
CA ASP A 94 0.04 10.00 -16.50
C ASP A 94 1.17 11.03 -16.37
N PRO A 95 1.24 12.08 -17.21
CA PRO A 95 2.35 13.04 -17.15
C PRO A 95 2.53 13.68 -15.77
N ASN A 96 3.74 13.70 -15.24
CA ASN A 96 4.08 14.18 -13.88
C ASN A 96 3.33 13.44 -12.76
N HIS A 97 3.12 12.13 -12.92
CA HIS A 97 2.31 11.32 -12.02
C HIS A 97 2.81 11.37 -10.57
N CYS A 98 4.11 11.14 -10.37
CA CYS A 98 4.70 11.13 -9.04
C CYS A 98 4.58 12.50 -8.35
N GLU A 99 4.83 13.58 -9.08
CA GLU A 99 4.81 14.94 -8.54
C GLU A 99 3.38 15.33 -8.10
N LYS A 100 2.38 15.00 -8.91
CA LYS A 100 0.95 15.16 -8.56
C LYS A 100 0.53 14.30 -7.37
N SER A 101 1.19 13.15 -7.18
CA SER A 101 0.87 12.19 -6.12
C SER A 101 1.51 12.55 -4.78
N ILE A 102 2.32 13.61 -4.68
CA ILE A 102 2.98 13.98 -3.42
C ILE A 102 1.94 14.52 -2.43
N GLU A 103 1.68 13.74 -1.39
CA GLU A 103 0.89 14.12 -0.22
C GLU A 103 1.82 14.61 0.89
N LEU A 104 1.83 15.93 1.16
CA LEU A 104 2.81 16.56 2.06
C LEU A 104 2.61 16.24 3.55
N ASP A 105 1.40 15.86 3.92
CA ASP A 105 0.97 15.52 5.28
C ASP A 105 1.17 14.04 5.60
N ARG A 106 1.10 13.15 4.60
CA ARG A 106 1.30 11.70 4.77
C ARG A 106 2.77 11.29 4.73
N GLY A 107 3.09 10.12 5.30
CA GLY A 107 4.48 9.63 5.38
C GLY A 107 5.29 10.19 6.55
N LYS A 108 4.68 11.01 7.41
CA LYS A 108 5.27 11.51 8.64
C LYS A 108 4.71 10.71 9.81
N ALA A 109 5.56 10.29 10.75
CA ALA A 109 5.07 9.71 12.00
C ALA A 109 4.08 10.70 12.66
N MET A 110 2.90 10.23 13.05
CA MET A 110 2.03 10.98 13.97
C MET A 110 2.88 11.28 15.22
N ARG A 111 3.21 12.56 15.41
CA ARG A 111 3.85 13.04 16.64
C ARG A 111 2.84 13.02 17.78
#